data_AF-A0A955B2P0-F1
#
_entry.id   AF-A0A955B2P0-F1
#
_cell.length_a   1.000
_cell.length_b   1.000
_cell.length_c   1.000
_cell.angle_alpha   90.00
_cell.angle_beta   90.00
_cell.angle_gamma   90.00
#
_symmetry.space_group_name_H-M   'P 1'
#
loop_
_entity.id
_entity.type
_entity.pdbx_description
1 polymer ?
#
loop_
_entity_poly.entity_id
_entity_poly.type
_entity_poly.pdbx_seq_one_letter_code
_entity_poly.pdbx_strand_id
1 'polypeptide(L)'
;NAYCEGVNEGLMSMPTSLPIWATGFHPTLWNPQAVLLIGKLLSFGGLAISQMQNERMIVELIHAGVDETLLRELFSPRLDGVDFDLLRRVHMTNQMSDDALELLSDLPRLAGSNAWAVSGQRSASGGALLASDPHLEVNRLPAIWYEAVLAWDDGQYVMGATLPGCPLFAVARTPRLAWGVTYMKGDTVDYFIEDCRPGGETGWQYRRSGMWHDFVRRDETIGRKSAEPVVMPVYENPQGVLDGNPEQFGSGLQLSLAWSGNHEGFGQAITTWLDVIKAPSAASAMDVAATCAQPTLCWVFADRENHIGLQSCGRFPVRGGGHSGLTPIPAWEPRNHWQGWVDHRKLPRQYDPPCGFLATANEAMNPDGGPLLVSQLLPSCRKQRIEQRLAELPQ
;
A
#
# COMPACT_ATOMS: atom_id res chain seq x y z
N ASN A 1 -15.99 0.51 17.49
CA ASN A 1 -17.10 -0.05 18.30
C ASN A 1 -18.43 0.15 17.60
N ALA A 2 -19.01 1.35 17.56
CA ALA A 2 -20.30 1.60 16.90
C ALA A 2 -20.43 1.04 15.47
N TYR A 3 -19.41 1.19 14.62
CA TYR A 3 -19.41 0.58 13.28
C TYR A 3 -19.58 -0.95 13.32
N CYS A 4 -18.83 -1.63 14.19
CA CYS A 4 -18.88 -3.08 14.34
C CYS A 4 -20.23 -3.54 14.92
N GLU A 5 -20.79 -2.78 15.86
CA GLU A 5 -22.12 -3.04 16.42
C GLU A 5 -23.19 -3.00 15.32
N GLY A 6 -23.20 -1.95 14.48
CA GLY A 6 -24.14 -1.86 13.36
C GLY A 6 -23.96 -2.97 12.31
N VAL A 7 -22.71 -3.34 11.99
CA VAL A 7 -22.43 -4.50 11.10
C VAL A 7 -22.97 -5.80 11.70
N ASN A 8 -22.76 -6.01 13.00
CA ASN A 8 -23.23 -7.22 13.70
C ASN A 8 -24.75 -7.28 13.80
N GLU A 9 -25.41 -6.16 14.09
CA GLU A 9 -26.86 -6.07 14.10
C GLU A 9 -27.45 -6.35 12.70
N GLY A 10 -26.83 -5.80 11.65
CA GLY A 10 -27.18 -6.11 10.26
C GLY A 10 -26.99 -7.59 9.92
N LEU A 11 -25.89 -8.19 10.36
CA LEU A 11 -25.60 -9.62 10.16
C LEU A 11 -26.61 -10.52 10.88
N MET A 12 -27.04 -10.16 12.09
CA MET A 12 -28.01 -10.94 12.87
C MET A 12 -29.46 -10.75 12.40
N SER A 13 -29.78 -9.61 11.78
CA SER A 13 -31.14 -9.27 11.35
C SER A 13 -31.47 -9.76 9.94
N MET A 14 -30.47 -10.08 9.12
CA MET A 14 -30.67 -10.55 7.74
C MET A 14 -30.57 -12.07 7.61
N PRO A 15 -31.36 -12.68 6.71
CA PRO A 15 -31.17 -14.10 6.38
C PRO A 15 -29.79 -14.33 5.77
N THR A 16 -29.24 -15.52 5.98
CA THR A 16 -27.97 -15.93 5.38
C THR A 16 -28.02 -15.73 3.86
N SER A 17 -27.10 -14.92 3.33
CA SER A 17 -27.04 -14.69 1.88
C SER A 17 -26.67 -15.98 1.14
N LEU A 18 -27.11 -16.11 -0.12
CA LEU A 18 -26.84 -17.29 -0.94
C LEU A 18 -25.34 -17.64 -1.01
N PRO A 19 -24.39 -16.68 -1.17
CA PRO A 19 -22.96 -17.00 -1.16
C PRO A 19 -22.48 -17.56 0.18
N ILE A 20 -22.93 -17.01 1.31
CA ILE A 20 -22.55 -17.49 2.66
C ILE A 20 -23.10 -18.91 2.86
N TRP A 21 -24.35 -19.14 2.49
CA TRP A 21 -24.97 -20.47 2.54
C TRP A 21 -24.24 -21.48 1.65
N ALA A 22 -23.97 -21.13 0.39
CA ALA A 22 -23.34 -22.03 -0.59
C ALA A 22 -21.90 -22.40 -0.22
N THR A 23 -21.16 -21.46 0.37
CA THR A 23 -19.78 -21.72 0.84
C THR A 23 -19.76 -22.52 2.14
N GLY A 24 -20.84 -22.46 2.94
CA GLY A 24 -20.87 -22.96 4.31
C GLY A 24 -20.03 -22.08 5.25
N PHE A 25 -19.82 -20.82 4.89
CA PHE A 25 -19.07 -19.88 5.70
C PHE A 25 -19.89 -19.46 6.91
N HIS A 26 -19.30 -19.52 8.09
CA HIS A 26 -19.92 -19.06 9.33
C HIS A 26 -19.21 -17.79 9.81
N PRO A 27 -19.76 -16.59 9.52
CA PRO A 27 -19.10 -15.35 9.87
C PRO A 27 -19.01 -15.20 11.39
N THR A 28 -17.84 -14.83 11.87
CA THR A 28 -17.66 -14.37 13.25
C THR A 28 -18.15 -12.93 13.38
N LEU A 29 -18.61 -12.56 14.58
CA LEU A 29 -18.98 -11.17 14.85
C LEU A 29 -17.78 -10.24 14.68
N TRP A 30 -18.05 -9.10 14.05
CA TRP A 30 -17.09 -8.05 13.83
C TRP A 30 -16.67 -7.40 15.14
N ASN A 31 -15.38 -7.13 15.25
CA ASN A 31 -14.78 -6.33 16.31
C ASN A 31 -13.84 -5.28 15.67
N PRO A 32 -13.28 -4.33 16.45
CA PRO A 32 -12.37 -3.33 15.89
C PRO A 32 -11.14 -3.91 15.19
N GLN A 33 -10.66 -5.08 15.64
CA GLN A 33 -9.55 -5.77 15.00
C GLN A 33 -9.89 -6.19 13.56
N ALA A 34 -11.12 -6.64 13.29
CA ALA A 34 -11.57 -6.94 11.92
C ALA A 34 -11.46 -5.71 11.00
N VAL A 35 -11.87 -4.53 11.47
CA VAL A 35 -11.74 -3.27 10.70
C VAL A 35 -10.28 -2.93 10.41
N LEU A 36 -9.41 -3.04 11.43
CA LEU A 36 -7.97 -2.79 11.27
C LEU A 36 -7.32 -3.79 10.32
N LEU A 37 -7.74 -5.06 10.35
CA LEU A 37 -7.27 -6.11 9.45
C LEU A 37 -7.71 -5.86 8.01
N ILE A 38 -8.93 -5.35 7.78
CA ILE A 38 -9.36 -4.93 6.43
C ILE A 38 -8.50 -3.77 5.92
N GLY A 39 -8.22 -2.76 6.76
CA GLY A 39 -7.28 -1.70 6.41
C GLY A 39 -5.88 -2.24 6.07
N LYS A 40 -5.38 -3.19 6.87
CA LYS A 40 -4.10 -3.86 6.64
C LYS A 40 -4.10 -4.68 5.34
N LEU A 41 -5.18 -5.39 5.05
CA LEU A 41 -5.37 -6.16 3.83
C LEU A 41 -5.38 -5.27 2.59
N LEU A 42 -6.06 -4.12 2.65
CA LEU A 42 -6.09 -3.15 1.55
C LEU A 42 -4.67 -2.63 1.24
N SER A 43 -3.92 -2.26 2.27
CA SER A 43 -2.57 -1.74 2.08
C SER A 43 -1.57 -2.82 1.67
N PHE A 44 -1.69 -4.04 2.22
CA PHE A 44 -0.83 -5.15 1.82
C PHE A 44 -1.18 -5.63 0.41
N GLY A 45 -2.39 -6.14 0.25
CA GLY A 45 -2.87 -6.78 -0.96
C GLY A 45 -2.97 -5.83 -2.15
N GLY A 46 -3.36 -4.59 -1.89
CA GLY A 46 -3.46 -3.58 -2.93
C GLY A 46 -2.11 -3.00 -3.36
N LEU A 47 -1.25 -2.64 -2.40
CA LEU A 47 -0.07 -1.82 -2.70
C LEU A 47 1.24 -2.55 -2.46
N ALA A 48 1.43 -3.13 -1.27
CA ALA A 48 2.68 -3.78 -0.90
C ALA A 48 3.02 -4.96 -1.81
N ILE A 49 2.04 -5.83 -2.13
CA ILE A 49 2.27 -6.99 -3.01
C ILE A 49 2.80 -6.56 -4.37
N SER A 50 2.27 -5.49 -4.96
CA SER A 50 2.77 -5.01 -6.26
C SER A 50 4.25 -4.61 -6.18
N GLN A 51 4.68 -3.98 -5.09
CA GLN A 51 6.08 -3.59 -4.88
C GLN A 51 6.97 -4.81 -4.57
N MET A 52 6.45 -5.79 -3.83
CA MET A 52 7.16 -7.05 -3.59
C MET A 52 7.42 -7.80 -4.90
N GLN A 53 6.39 -7.94 -5.74
CA GLN A 53 6.49 -8.59 -7.05
C GLN A 53 7.50 -7.88 -7.95
N ASN A 54 7.54 -6.54 -7.87
CA ASN A 54 8.47 -5.71 -8.62
C ASN A 54 9.95 -5.96 -8.25
N GLU A 55 10.29 -6.02 -6.96
CA GLU A 55 11.65 -6.36 -6.52
C GLU A 55 12.03 -7.80 -6.89
N ARG A 56 11.09 -8.72 -6.70
CA ARG A 56 11.26 -10.13 -7.01
C ARG A 56 11.46 -10.37 -8.51
N MET A 57 10.74 -9.64 -9.36
CA MET A 57 10.88 -9.73 -10.82
C MET A 57 12.33 -9.51 -11.28
N ILE A 58 13.07 -8.58 -10.66
CA ILE A 58 14.48 -8.34 -11.03
C ILE A 58 15.33 -9.57 -10.73
N VAL A 59 15.15 -10.18 -9.56
CA VAL A 59 15.89 -11.41 -9.21
C VAL A 59 15.51 -12.57 -10.12
N GLU A 60 14.22 -12.69 -10.48
CA GLU A 60 13.74 -13.69 -11.44
C GLU A 60 14.36 -13.51 -12.83
N LEU A 61 14.47 -12.28 -13.34
CA LEU A 61 15.16 -12.00 -14.60
C LEU A 61 16.64 -12.40 -14.54
N ILE A 62 17.31 -12.15 -13.41
CA ILE A 62 18.71 -12.56 -13.19
C ILE A 62 18.83 -14.10 -13.18
N HIS A 63 17.92 -14.80 -12.50
CA HIS A 63 17.89 -16.27 -12.46
C HIS A 63 17.57 -16.89 -13.82
N ALA A 64 16.74 -16.21 -14.63
CA ALA A 64 16.44 -16.59 -16.01
C ALA A 64 17.61 -16.36 -16.98
N GLY A 65 18.70 -15.73 -16.53
CA GLY A 65 19.90 -15.49 -17.35
C GLY A 65 19.75 -14.32 -18.32
N VAL A 66 18.87 -13.36 -18.04
CA VAL A 66 18.81 -12.11 -18.81
C VAL A 66 20.14 -11.37 -18.71
N ASP A 67 20.58 -10.78 -19.82
CA ASP A 67 21.88 -10.10 -19.92
C ASP A 67 22.03 -8.97 -18.89
N GLU A 68 23.13 -9.00 -18.14
CA GLU A 68 23.38 -8.02 -17.07
C GLU A 68 23.54 -6.60 -17.60
N THR A 69 24.15 -6.45 -18.79
CA THR A 69 24.39 -5.12 -19.39
C THR A 69 23.06 -4.48 -19.73
N LEU A 70 22.13 -5.24 -20.33
CA LEU A 70 20.77 -4.78 -20.62
C LEU A 70 19.99 -4.43 -19.35
N LEU A 71 20.10 -5.24 -18.29
CA LEU A 71 19.45 -4.93 -17.02
C LEU A 71 20.01 -3.64 -16.40
N ARG A 72 21.33 -3.47 -16.40
CA ARG A 72 21.96 -2.24 -15.90
C ARG A 72 21.57 -1.02 -16.72
N GLU A 73 21.54 -1.13 -18.05
CA GLU A 73 21.09 -0.05 -18.94
C GLU A 73 19.63 0.33 -18.68
N LEU A 74 18.74 -0.66 -18.60
CA LEU A 74 17.29 -0.43 -18.44
C LEU A 74 16.94 0.22 -17.09
N PHE A 75 17.67 -0.12 -16.03
CA PHE A 75 17.39 0.33 -14.67
C PHE A 75 18.43 1.29 -14.10
N SER A 76 19.33 1.83 -14.94
CA SER A 76 20.34 2.80 -14.52
C SER A 76 19.68 4.05 -13.89
N PRO A 77 20.25 4.62 -12.82
CA PRO A 77 21.48 4.19 -12.14
C PRO A 77 21.25 3.18 -11.01
N ARG A 78 20.03 2.67 -10.84
CA ARG A 78 19.62 1.89 -9.65
C ARG A 78 20.29 0.53 -9.55
N LEU A 79 20.67 -0.07 -10.68
CA LEU A 79 21.36 -1.36 -10.71
C LEU A 79 22.88 -1.25 -10.87
N ASP A 80 23.45 -0.05 -11.02
CA ASP A 80 24.87 0.14 -11.37
C ASP A 80 25.82 -0.48 -10.32
N GLY A 81 25.46 -0.40 -9.04
CA GLY A 81 26.23 -0.95 -7.92
C GLY A 81 25.78 -2.32 -7.40
N VAL A 82 24.82 -2.97 -8.06
CA VAL A 82 24.25 -4.24 -7.58
C VAL A 82 25.16 -5.42 -7.90
N ASP A 83 25.31 -6.32 -6.92
CA ASP A 83 26.01 -7.60 -7.03
C ASP A 83 25.07 -8.69 -7.56
N PHE A 84 25.17 -8.97 -8.86
CA PHE A 84 24.30 -9.95 -9.53
C PHE A 84 24.67 -11.40 -9.16
N ASP A 85 25.94 -11.66 -8.83
CA ASP A 85 26.39 -12.99 -8.42
C ASP A 85 25.81 -13.37 -7.05
N LEU A 86 25.67 -12.39 -6.17
CA LEU A 86 24.94 -12.57 -4.92
C LEU A 86 23.48 -12.93 -5.19
N LEU A 87 22.79 -12.17 -6.05
CA LEU A 87 21.37 -12.38 -6.36
C LEU A 87 21.10 -13.73 -7.01
N ARG A 88 22.01 -14.23 -7.86
CA ARG A 88 21.94 -15.59 -8.44
C ARG A 88 21.94 -16.71 -7.41
N ARG A 89 22.53 -16.47 -6.24
CA ARG A 89 22.67 -17.47 -5.17
C ARG A 89 21.51 -17.47 -4.18
N VAL A 90 20.59 -16.51 -4.30
CA VAL A 90 19.42 -16.41 -3.43
C VAL A 90 18.43 -17.52 -3.78
N HIS A 91 18.07 -18.33 -2.81
CA HIS A 91 16.94 -19.24 -2.90
C HIS A 91 15.65 -18.44 -2.79
N MET A 92 14.76 -18.66 -3.74
CA MET A 92 13.44 -18.06 -3.75
C MET A 92 12.42 -19.16 -3.93
N THR A 93 11.25 -18.99 -3.31
CA THR A 93 10.08 -19.80 -3.64
C THR A 93 9.88 -19.70 -5.15
N ASN A 94 9.87 -20.82 -5.88
CA ASN A 94 9.61 -20.81 -7.33
C ASN A 94 8.33 -20.03 -7.62
N GLN A 95 8.16 -19.57 -8.87
CA GLN A 95 6.89 -18.99 -9.32
C GLN A 95 5.74 -19.82 -8.75
N MET A 96 4.79 -19.10 -8.15
CA MET A 96 3.60 -19.72 -7.63
C MET A 96 2.98 -20.61 -8.72
N SER A 97 2.38 -21.74 -8.34
CA SER A 97 1.69 -22.59 -9.31
C SER A 97 0.69 -21.77 -10.13
N ASP A 98 0.39 -22.22 -11.35
CA ASP A 98 -0.63 -21.60 -12.21
C ASP A 98 -1.93 -21.34 -11.42
N ASP A 99 -2.31 -22.25 -10.52
CA ASP A 99 -3.47 -22.12 -9.62
C ASP A 99 -3.40 -20.93 -8.64
N ALA A 100 -2.20 -20.62 -8.14
CA ALA A 100 -1.99 -19.48 -7.24
C ALA A 100 -1.89 -18.16 -8.03
N LEU A 101 -1.36 -18.20 -9.26
CA LEU A 101 -1.43 -17.09 -10.22
C LEU A 101 -2.89 -16.82 -10.62
N GLU A 102 -3.71 -17.86 -10.75
CA GLU A 102 -5.15 -17.77 -11.00
C GLU A 102 -5.87 -17.12 -9.79
N LEU A 103 -5.57 -17.57 -8.56
CA LEU A 103 -6.08 -16.95 -7.33
C LEU A 103 -5.65 -15.49 -7.13
N LEU A 104 -4.44 -15.10 -7.57
CA LEU A 104 -4.00 -13.70 -7.59
C LEU A 104 -4.59 -12.92 -8.76
N SER A 105 -4.91 -13.57 -9.87
CA SER A 105 -5.65 -12.94 -10.97
C SER A 105 -7.10 -12.60 -10.57
N ASP A 106 -7.61 -13.29 -9.55
CA ASP A 106 -8.85 -13.01 -8.80
C ASP A 106 -8.69 -12.02 -7.64
N LEU A 107 -7.45 -11.59 -7.32
CA LEU A 107 -7.21 -10.45 -6.43
C LEU A 107 -7.34 -9.13 -7.22
N PRO A 108 -7.78 -8.04 -6.56
CA PRO A 108 -8.03 -6.80 -7.25
C PRO A 108 -6.83 -6.28 -8.02
N ARG A 109 -6.94 -6.25 -9.35
CA ARG A 109 -6.02 -5.46 -10.16
C ARG A 109 -6.38 -4.00 -9.93
N LEU A 110 -5.56 -3.33 -9.14
CA LEU A 110 -5.62 -1.88 -9.01
C LEU A 110 -5.12 -1.27 -10.32
N ALA A 111 -6.03 -1.19 -11.30
CA ALA A 111 -5.92 -0.24 -12.39
C ALA A 111 -5.98 1.17 -11.79
N GLY A 112 -5.44 2.15 -12.51
CA GLY A 112 -5.04 3.45 -11.93
C GLY A 112 -6.16 4.29 -11.32
N SER A 113 -5.91 5.57 -11.17
CA SER A 113 -6.91 6.54 -10.74
C SER A 113 -6.53 7.88 -11.33
N ASN A 114 -7.52 8.76 -11.49
CA ASN A 114 -7.30 10.18 -11.75
C ASN A 114 -7.94 10.97 -10.61
N ALA A 115 -7.27 12.02 -10.14
CA ALA A 115 -7.92 13.05 -9.34
C ALA A 115 -7.36 14.41 -9.73
N TRP A 116 -8.23 15.40 -9.85
CA TRP A 116 -7.83 16.77 -10.12
C TRP A 116 -8.78 17.75 -9.43
N ALA A 117 -8.27 18.94 -9.16
CA ALA A 117 -9.04 20.04 -8.61
C ALA A 117 -8.69 21.34 -9.32
N VAL A 118 -9.67 22.23 -9.44
CA VAL A 118 -9.48 23.61 -9.90
C VAL A 118 -9.97 24.56 -8.81
N SER A 119 -9.21 25.62 -8.57
CA SER A 119 -9.58 26.68 -7.64
C SER A 119 -10.78 27.48 -8.17
N GLY A 120 -11.41 28.25 -7.28
CA GLY A 120 -12.51 29.14 -7.67
C GLY A 120 -12.14 30.17 -8.75
N GLN A 121 -10.86 30.53 -8.85
CA GLN A 121 -10.36 31.45 -9.88
C GLN A 121 -10.37 30.87 -11.30
N ARG A 122 -10.61 29.56 -11.44
CA ARG A 122 -10.67 28.83 -12.73
C ARG A 122 -12.02 28.18 -12.98
N SER A 123 -13.05 28.60 -12.26
CA SER A 123 -14.38 28.05 -12.40
C SER A 123 -15.41 29.16 -12.64
N ALA A 124 -16.34 28.91 -13.55
CA ALA A 124 -17.39 29.87 -13.87
C ALA A 124 -18.33 30.17 -12.68
N SER A 125 -18.39 29.28 -11.69
CA SER A 125 -19.17 29.48 -10.46
C SER A 125 -18.42 30.27 -9.39
N GLY A 126 -17.11 30.51 -9.55
CA GLY A 126 -16.24 31.01 -8.49
C GLY A 126 -15.94 29.98 -7.39
N GLY A 127 -16.50 28.76 -7.50
CA GLY A 127 -16.35 27.65 -6.55
C GLY A 127 -15.18 26.73 -6.88
N ALA A 128 -14.42 26.22 -5.91
CA ALA A 128 -13.49 25.14 -6.21
C ALA A 128 -14.23 23.87 -6.68
N LEU A 129 -13.68 23.18 -7.68
CA LEU A 129 -14.23 21.93 -8.22
C LEU A 129 -13.21 20.80 -8.05
N LEU A 130 -13.70 19.62 -7.72
CA LEU A 130 -12.90 18.41 -7.61
C LEU A 130 -13.55 17.28 -8.42
N ALA A 131 -12.73 16.56 -9.17
CA ALA A 131 -13.12 15.31 -9.79
C ALA A 131 -12.16 14.20 -9.35
N SER A 132 -12.73 13.06 -8.97
CA SER A 132 -11.99 11.86 -8.58
C SER A 132 -12.62 10.66 -9.25
N ASP A 133 -11.78 9.85 -9.89
CA ASP A 133 -12.19 8.77 -10.79
C ASP A 133 -11.27 7.57 -10.59
N PRO A 134 -11.54 6.71 -9.58
CA PRO A 134 -10.76 5.51 -9.31
C PRO A 134 -11.07 4.42 -10.34
N HIS A 135 -10.05 3.87 -11.01
CA HIS A 135 -10.20 2.84 -12.05
C HIS A 135 -9.97 1.45 -11.48
N LEU A 136 -10.90 0.96 -10.68
CA LEU A 136 -10.80 -0.39 -10.12
C LEU A 136 -11.65 -1.39 -10.92
N GLU A 137 -11.34 -2.66 -10.74
CA GLU A 137 -12.16 -3.74 -11.29
C GLU A 137 -13.63 -3.64 -10.83
N VAL A 138 -14.55 -3.96 -11.73
CA VAL A 138 -16.00 -3.89 -11.49
C VAL A 138 -16.68 -5.26 -11.50
N ASN A 139 -15.93 -6.31 -11.81
CA ASN A 139 -16.41 -7.68 -12.01
C ASN A 139 -16.25 -8.57 -10.76
N ARG A 140 -16.25 -7.97 -9.56
CA ARG A 140 -16.05 -8.70 -8.29
C ARG A 140 -17.15 -8.42 -7.29
N LEU A 141 -17.46 -9.42 -6.45
CA LEU A 141 -18.35 -9.30 -5.31
C LEU A 141 -17.58 -9.57 -4.00
N PRO A 142 -17.74 -8.72 -2.96
CA PRO A 142 -18.43 -7.43 -3.01
C PRO A 142 -17.68 -6.43 -3.92
N ALA A 143 -18.42 -5.47 -4.47
CA ALA A 143 -17.79 -4.34 -5.16
C ALA A 143 -16.83 -3.63 -4.20
N ILE A 144 -15.70 -3.13 -4.71
CA ILE A 144 -14.70 -2.45 -3.88
C ILE A 144 -15.28 -1.18 -3.26
N TRP A 145 -16.05 -0.43 -4.05
CA TRP A 145 -16.71 0.78 -3.60
C TRP A 145 -18.22 0.58 -3.53
N TYR A 146 -18.84 1.09 -2.47
CA TYR A 146 -20.27 1.33 -2.42
C TYR A 146 -20.52 2.78 -2.00
N GLU A 147 -21.61 3.36 -2.50
CA GLU A 147 -22.00 4.71 -2.13
C GLU A 147 -22.73 4.70 -0.79
N ALA A 148 -22.38 5.64 0.07
CA ALA A 148 -23.06 5.84 1.34
C ALA A 148 -23.23 7.33 1.64
N VAL A 149 -24.29 7.63 2.37
CA VAL A 149 -24.52 8.93 2.99
C VAL A 149 -24.70 8.70 4.48
N LEU A 150 -23.84 9.31 5.28
CA LEU A 150 -24.02 9.39 6.74
C LEU A 150 -24.34 10.84 7.08
N ALA A 151 -25.47 11.06 7.73
CA ALA A 151 -25.90 12.37 8.18
C ALA A 151 -26.12 12.33 9.70
N TRP A 152 -25.79 13.44 10.35
CA TRP A 152 -26.04 13.65 11.78
C TRP A 152 -26.51 15.09 12.01
N ASP A 153 -26.75 15.44 13.27
CA ASP A 153 -27.35 16.72 13.64
C ASP A 153 -26.58 17.93 13.08
N ASP A 154 -27.25 19.09 13.04
CA ASP A 154 -26.69 20.36 12.57
C ASP A 154 -26.27 20.38 11.08
N GLY A 155 -26.99 19.62 10.25
CA GLY A 155 -26.79 19.59 8.79
C GLY A 155 -25.42 19.03 8.36
N GLN A 156 -24.76 18.30 9.25
CA GLN A 156 -23.49 17.67 8.95
C GLN A 156 -23.71 16.33 8.23
N TYR A 157 -22.86 16.05 7.25
CA TYR A 157 -22.88 14.79 6.54
C TYR A 157 -21.50 14.44 5.98
N VAL A 158 -21.34 13.17 5.64
CA VAL A 158 -20.38 12.69 4.66
C VAL A 158 -21.14 11.88 3.61
N MET A 159 -20.89 12.16 2.34
CA MET A 159 -21.46 11.43 1.22
C MET A 159 -20.36 11.09 0.21
N GLY A 160 -20.40 9.86 -0.31
CA GLY A 160 -19.44 9.40 -1.32
C GLY A 160 -19.25 7.89 -1.32
N ALA A 161 -18.12 7.44 -1.86
CA ALA A 161 -17.75 6.05 -1.98
C ALA A 161 -16.93 5.57 -0.77
N THR A 162 -17.34 4.44 -0.19
CA THR A 162 -16.75 3.78 0.99
C THR A 162 -16.47 2.30 0.71
N LEU A 163 -15.65 1.69 1.56
CA LEU A 163 -15.19 0.30 1.46
C LEU A 163 -16.04 -0.61 2.37
N PRO A 164 -16.61 -1.72 1.87
CA PRO A 164 -17.32 -2.66 2.72
C PRO A 164 -16.42 -3.18 3.84
N GLY A 165 -16.90 -3.10 5.08
CA GLY A 165 -16.15 -3.55 6.23
C GLY A 165 -15.11 -2.56 6.78
N CYS A 166 -15.06 -1.32 6.30
CA CYS A 166 -14.22 -0.29 6.89
C CYS A 166 -14.90 1.08 6.84
N PRO A 167 -14.97 1.85 7.95
CA PRO A 167 -15.59 3.17 7.98
C PRO A 167 -14.68 4.26 7.37
N LEU A 168 -14.27 4.08 6.12
CA LEU A 168 -13.45 5.04 5.37
C LEU A 168 -14.18 5.49 4.11
N PHE A 169 -14.01 6.75 3.73
CA PHE A 169 -14.57 7.31 2.50
C PHE A 169 -13.42 7.69 1.57
N ALA A 170 -13.21 6.92 0.50
CA ALA A 170 -12.09 7.13 -0.42
C ALA A 170 -12.29 8.35 -1.32
N VAL A 171 -13.53 8.56 -1.75
CA VAL A 171 -13.96 9.73 -2.53
C VAL A 171 -15.22 10.25 -1.89
N ALA A 172 -15.21 11.46 -1.34
CA ALA A 172 -16.36 11.97 -0.63
C ALA A 172 -16.32 13.48 -0.45
N ARG A 173 -17.43 14.00 0.09
CA ARG A 173 -17.54 15.37 0.55
C ARG A 173 -18.37 15.51 1.82
N THR A 174 -18.11 16.60 2.51
CA THR A 174 -18.91 17.17 3.60
C THR A 174 -19.46 18.53 3.17
N PRO A 175 -20.21 19.26 4.03
CA PRO A 175 -20.61 20.64 3.73
C PRO A 175 -19.46 21.64 3.51
N ARG A 176 -18.22 21.30 3.87
CA ARG A 176 -17.05 22.20 3.85
C ARG A 176 -15.92 21.74 2.94
N LEU A 177 -15.79 20.43 2.71
CA LEU A 177 -14.62 19.83 2.08
C LEU A 177 -15.04 18.72 1.13
N ALA A 178 -14.39 18.62 -0.03
CA ALA A 178 -14.42 17.46 -0.90
C ALA A 178 -13.00 16.89 -1.03
N TRP A 179 -12.90 15.56 -1.19
CA TRP A 179 -11.64 14.89 -1.47
C TRP A 179 -11.79 13.70 -2.41
N GLY A 180 -10.66 13.39 -3.03
CA GLY A 180 -10.44 12.14 -3.75
C GLY A 180 -9.02 11.64 -3.50
N VAL A 181 -8.79 10.38 -3.78
CA VAL A 181 -7.46 9.76 -3.61
C VAL A 181 -7.05 9.02 -4.86
N THR A 182 -5.75 9.00 -5.10
CA THR A 182 -5.11 8.15 -6.10
C THR A 182 -3.97 7.38 -5.45
N TYR A 183 -3.63 6.21 -5.96
CA TYR A 183 -2.46 5.50 -5.47
C TYR A 183 -1.18 6.24 -5.81
N MET A 184 -0.34 6.43 -4.79
CA MET A 184 1.01 6.96 -4.95
C MET A 184 1.99 5.91 -5.46
N LYS A 185 1.62 4.62 -5.35
CA LYS A 185 2.53 3.47 -5.54
C LYS A 185 3.81 3.62 -4.72
N GLY A 186 3.63 4.05 -3.48
CA GLY A 186 4.72 4.26 -2.56
C GLY A 186 5.38 2.93 -2.20
N ASP A 187 6.70 2.97 -2.13
CA ASP A 187 7.53 1.83 -1.81
C ASP A 187 7.72 1.72 -0.29
N THR A 188 7.09 0.70 0.28
CA THR A 188 6.96 0.50 1.74
C THR A 188 7.41 -0.89 2.19
N VAL A 189 8.01 -1.63 1.27
CA VAL A 189 8.54 -2.98 1.48
C VAL A 189 10.01 -2.99 1.11
N ASP A 190 10.75 -3.96 1.61
CA ASP A 190 12.05 -4.34 1.07
C ASP A 190 12.24 -5.83 1.28
N TYR A 191 12.84 -6.50 0.30
CA TYR A 191 13.43 -7.80 0.54
C TYR A 191 14.86 -7.67 1.05
N PHE A 192 15.15 -8.34 2.16
CA PHE A 192 16.50 -8.50 2.69
C PHE A 192 17.01 -9.93 2.44
N ILE A 193 18.29 -10.06 2.09
CA ILE A 193 18.96 -11.35 1.89
C ILE A 193 19.51 -11.82 3.24
N GLU A 194 18.96 -12.92 3.73
CA GLU A 194 19.40 -13.61 4.93
C GLU A 194 20.34 -14.76 4.59
N ASP A 195 21.40 -14.94 5.37
CA ASP A 195 22.25 -16.13 5.32
C ASP A 195 21.76 -17.10 6.41
N CYS A 196 21.14 -18.20 6.00
CA CYS A 196 20.38 -19.11 6.84
C CYS A 196 21.07 -20.47 7.01
N ARG A 197 20.93 -21.09 8.18
CA ARG A 197 21.38 -22.47 8.44
C ARG A 197 20.51 -23.18 9.50
N PRO A 198 20.50 -24.52 9.52
CA PRO A 198 19.99 -25.29 10.65
C PRO A 198 20.80 -25.02 11.93
N GLY A 199 20.11 -24.91 13.06
CA GLY A 199 20.73 -24.73 14.38
C GLY A 199 19.84 -23.95 15.34
N GLY A 200 20.33 -23.74 16.57
CA GLY A 200 19.57 -23.01 17.58
C GLY A 200 18.41 -23.81 18.18
N GLU A 201 17.67 -23.17 19.06
CA GLU A 201 16.51 -23.73 19.77
C GLU A 201 15.28 -23.83 18.86
N THR A 202 15.15 -22.93 17.89
CA THR A 202 14.02 -22.92 16.93
C THR A 202 14.28 -23.71 15.65
N GLY A 203 15.45 -24.37 15.57
CA GLY A 203 15.86 -25.23 14.46
C GLY A 203 16.53 -24.50 13.29
N TRP A 204 16.36 -23.18 13.18
CA TRP A 204 16.97 -22.35 12.14
C TRP A 204 17.55 -21.05 12.69
N GLN A 205 18.68 -20.65 12.13
CA GLN A 205 19.39 -19.41 12.45
C GLN A 205 19.66 -18.56 11.21
N TYR A 206 19.77 -17.25 11.40
CA TYR A 206 20.27 -16.29 10.42
C TYR A 206 21.58 -15.64 10.89
N ARG A 207 22.38 -15.19 9.93
CA ARG A 207 23.63 -14.46 10.23
C ARG A 207 23.39 -12.97 10.42
N ARG A 208 23.98 -12.39 11.47
CA ARG A 208 24.02 -10.94 11.70
C ARG A 208 25.34 -10.54 12.33
N SER A 209 26.03 -9.54 11.77
CA SER A 209 27.29 -9.03 12.33
C SER A 209 28.32 -10.13 12.66
N GLY A 210 28.40 -11.18 11.84
CA GLY A 210 29.31 -12.32 12.02
C GLY A 210 28.85 -13.40 13.02
N MET A 211 27.71 -13.21 13.68
CA MET A 211 27.12 -14.17 14.62
C MET A 211 25.87 -14.82 14.04
N TRP A 212 25.48 -15.96 14.61
CA TRP A 212 24.26 -16.67 14.26
C TRP A 212 23.21 -16.46 15.34
N HIS A 213 22.00 -16.11 14.91
CA HIS A 213 20.88 -15.80 15.77
C HIS A 213 19.69 -16.68 15.38
N ASP A 214 18.95 -17.15 16.37
CA ASP A 214 17.74 -17.95 16.14
C ASP A 214 16.65 -17.10 15.51
N PHE A 215 15.96 -17.67 14.52
CA PHE A 215 14.68 -17.12 14.08
C PHE A 215 13.63 -17.29 15.18
N VAL A 216 12.66 -16.37 15.24
CA VAL A 216 11.41 -16.61 15.96
C VAL A 216 10.54 -17.49 15.08
N ARG A 217 10.13 -18.67 15.58
CA ARG A 217 9.24 -19.59 14.87
C ARG A 217 7.82 -19.47 15.39
N ARG A 218 6.87 -19.35 14.47
CA ARG A 218 5.42 -19.41 14.74
C ARG A 218 4.77 -20.39 13.78
N ASP A 219 4.02 -21.34 14.31
CA ASP A 219 3.29 -22.32 13.49
C ASP A 219 1.85 -21.83 13.27
N GLU A 220 1.52 -21.50 12.03
CA GLU A 220 0.18 -21.06 11.63
C GLU A 220 -0.65 -22.25 11.14
N THR A 221 -1.84 -22.44 11.70
CA THR A 221 -2.73 -23.56 11.32
C THR A 221 -3.83 -23.08 10.39
N ILE A 222 -3.82 -23.56 9.15
CA ILE A 222 -4.81 -23.25 8.13
C ILE A 222 -5.83 -24.39 8.07
N GLY A 223 -7.05 -24.14 8.53
CA GLY A 223 -8.16 -25.08 8.42
C GLY A 223 -8.58 -25.30 6.97
N ARG A 224 -8.84 -26.55 6.58
CA ARG A 224 -9.32 -26.91 5.24
C ARG A 224 -10.71 -27.54 5.32
N LYS A 225 -11.61 -27.16 4.40
CA LYS A 225 -12.95 -27.74 4.34
C LYS A 225 -12.85 -29.25 4.09
N SER A 226 -13.37 -30.04 5.03
CA SER A 226 -13.40 -31.51 4.94
C SER A 226 -12.02 -32.19 4.79
N ALA A 227 -10.94 -31.53 5.21
CA ALA A 227 -9.58 -32.08 5.16
C ALA A 227 -8.77 -31.64 6.38
N GLU A 228 -7.71 -32.38 6.68
CA GLU A 228 -6.83 -32.06 7.81
C GLU A 228 -6.25 -30.65 7.69
N PRO A 229 -6.12 -29.89 8.78
CA PRO A 229 -5.45 -28.59 8.75
C PRO A 229 -4.02 -28.69 8.22
N VAL A 230 -3.55 -27.64 7.55
CA VAL A 230 -2.14 -27.52 7.17
C VAL A 230 -1.46 -26.65 8.20
N VAL A 231 -0.34 -27.13 8.74
CA VAL A 231 0.54 -26.33 9.60
C VAL A 231 1.61 -25.69 8.73
N MET A 232 1.67 -24.36 8.75
CA MET A 232 2.63 -23.56 8.01
C MET A 232 3.61 -22.91 9.00
N PRO A 233 4.88 -23.35 9.04
CA PRO A 233 5.88 -22.69 9.88
C PRO A 233 6.23 -21.32 9.29
N VAL A 234 6.22 -20.30 10.14
CA VAL A 234 6.62 -18.93 9.82
C VAL A 234 7.88 -18.61 10.63
N TYR A 235 8.92 -18.16 9.94
CA TYR A 235 10.19 -17.76 10.54
C TYR A 235 10.35 -16.25 10.46
N GLU A 236 10.55 -15.60 11.60
CA GLU A 236 10.61 -14.14 11.73
C GLU A 236 11.94 -13.72 12.36
N ASN A 237 12.48 -12.58 11.92
CA ASN A 237 13.64 -11.95 12.51
C ASN A 237 13.39 -10.43 12.64
N PRO A 238 14.33 -9.64 13.21
CA PRO A 238 14.13 -8.21 13.38
C PRO A 238 13.93 -7.40 12.08
N GLN A 239 14.33 -7.92 10.91
CA GLN A 239 14.07 -7.26 9.61
C GLN A 239 12.69 -7.59 9.07
N GLY A 240 12.23 -8.82 9.23
CA GLY A 240 10.97 -9.24 8.65
C GLY A 240 10.68 -10.73 8.73
N VAL A 241 9.75 -11.15 7.88
CA VAL A 241 9.28 -12.54 7.78
C VAL A 241 10.00 -13.22 6.63
N LEU A 242 10.57 -14.41 6.85
CA LEU A 242 11.23 -15.17 5.81
C LEU A 242 10.23 -15.54 4.69
N ASP A 243 10.62 -15.32 3.44
CA ASP A 243 9.82 -15.64 2.25
C ASP A 243 10.04 -17.11 1.86
N GLY A 244 9.21 -17.97 2.46
CA GLY A 244 9.19 -19.41 2.26
C GLY A 244 9.63 -20.20 3.49
N ASN A 245 9.94 -21.48 3.31
CA ASN A 245 10.28 -22.39 4.41
C ASN A 245 11.76 -22.80 4.30
N PRO A 246 12.61 -22.46 5.29
CA PRO A 246 14.02 -22.80 5.23
C PRO A 246 14.25 -24.31 5.32
N GLU A 247 13.32 -25.08 5.91
CA GLU A 247 13.34 -26.55 5.90
C GLU A 247 13.27 -27.13 4.48
N GLN A 248 12.67 -26.41 3.54
CA GLN A 248 12.58 -26.80 2.13
C GLN A 248 13.78 -26.31 1.31
N PHE A 249 14.26 -25.09 1.56
CA PHE A 249 15.37 -24.51 0.81
C PHE A 249 16.76 -24.96 1.27
N GLY A 250 16.87 -25.49 2.50
CA GLY A 250 18.18 -25.81 3.08
C GLY A 250 18.98 -24.56 3.47
N SER A 251 20.22 -24.78 3.92
CA SER A 251 21.15 -23.69 4.24
C SER A 251 21.45 -22.83 3.01
N GLY A 252 21.64 -21.53 3.20
CA GLY A 252 22.03 -20.63 2.14
C GLY A 252 21.32 -19.29 2.22
N LEU A 253 21.37 -18.56 1.11
CA LEU A 253 20.82 -17.23 1.01
C LEU A 253 19.32 -17.31 0.74
N GLN A 254 18.52 -16.66 1.56
CA GLN A 254 17.05 -16.66 1.44
C GLN A 254 16.53 -15.22 1.60
N LEU A 255 15.31 -14.96 1.15
CA LEU A 255 14.70 -13.64 1.28
C LEU A 255 13.90 -13.52 2.59
N SER A 256 13.94 -12.33 3.19
CA SER A 256 13.00 -11.92 4.24
C SER A 256 12.32 -10.63 3.84
N LEU A 257 11.01 -10.57 4.03
CA LEU A 257 10.17 -9.44 3.68
C LEU A 257 10.04 -8.49 4.87
N ALA A 258 10.62 -7.30 4.74
CA ALA A 258 10.31 -6.17 5.58
C ALA A 258 9.12 -5.42 5.00
N TRP A 259 8.16 -5.04 5.85
CA TRP A 259 7.03 -4.22 5.45
C TRP A 259 6.70 -3.20 6.52
N SER A 260 6.57 -1.93 6.14
CA SER A 260 6.26 -0.85 7.10
C SER A 260 4.94 -1.08 7.84
N GLY A 261 4.03 -1.89 7.27
CA GLY A 261 2.77 -2.30 7.89
C GLY A 261 2.83 -3.32 9.01
N ASN A 262 4.01 -3.85 9.29
CA ASN A 262 4.25 -4.67 10.48
C ASN A 262 4.73 -3.84 11.68
N HIS A 263 4.96 -2.53 11.53
CA HIS A 263 5.40 -1.66 12.62
C HIS A 263 4.24 -0.97 13.36
N GLU A 264 4.49 -0.60 14.62
CA GLU A 264 3.51 0.04 15.51
C GLU A 264 2.92 1.33 14.93
N GLY A 265 1.65 1.61 15.21
CA GLY A 265 0.96 2.82 14.74
C GLY A 265 0.35 2.71 13.33
N PHE A 266 0.54 1.58 12.64
CA PHE A 266 -0.10 1.32 11.35
C PHE A 266 -1.63 1.45 11.40
N GLY A 267 -2.26 0.98 12.49
CA GLY A 267 -3.70 1.06 12.70
C GLY A 267 -4.26 2.49 12.82
N GLN A 268 -3.42 3.50 13.06
CA GLN A 268 -3.85 4.90 13.18
C GLN A 268 -4.38 5.46 11.85
N ALA A 269 -4.10 4.82 10.72
CA ALA A 269 -4.64 5.21 9.43
C ALA A 269 -6.17 5.31 9.41
N ILE A 270 -6.89 4.42 10.12
CA ILE A 270 -8.35 4.50 10.23
C ILE A 270 -8.78 5.81 10.92
N THR A 271 -8.05 6.24 11.94
CA THR A 271 -8.27 7.54 12.59
C THR A 271 -8.07 8.69 11.60
N THR A 272 -7.01 8.66 10.77
CA THR A 272 -6.77 9.67 9.74
C THR A 272 -7.99 9.82 8.80
N TRP A 273 -8.56 8.72 8.31
CA TRP A 273 -9.76 8.78 7.46
C TRP A 273 -10.95 9.44 8.16
N LEU A 274 -11.18 9.12 9.44
CA LEU A 274 -12.26 9.71 10.23
C LEU A 274 -12.03 11.19 10.54
N ASP A 275 -10.77 11.61 10.70
CA ASP A 275 -10.43 12.99 11.00
C ASP A 275 -10.46 13.89 9.76
N VAL A 276 -10.20 13.35 8.55
CA VAL A 276 -10.44 14.07 7.29
C VAL A 276 -11.92 14.46 7.14
N ILE A 277 -12.86 13.59 7.55
CA ILE A 277 -14.30 13.91 7.53
C ILE A 277 -14.61 15.15 8.38
N LYS A 278 -13.86 15.36 9.48
CA LYS A 278 -14.07 16.48 10.40
C LYS A 278 -13.30 17.74 9.99
N ALA A 279 -12.37 17.65 9.06
CA ALA A 279 -11.48 18.75 8.70
C ALA A 279 -12.28 19.96 8.16
N PRO A 280 -12.02 21.19 8.65
CA PRO A 280 -12.77 22.38 8.26
C PRO A 280 -12.35 22.97 6.92
N SER A 281 -11.16 22.64 6.41
CA SER A 281 -10.55 23.22 5.20
C SER A 281 -9.60 22.23 4.52
N ALA A 282 -9.23 22.53 3.27
CA ALA A 282 -8.25 21.75 2.52
C ALA A 282 -6.89 21.73 3.25
N ALA A 283 -6.43 22.87 3.77
CA ALA A 283 -5.17 22.94 4.52
C ALA A 283 -5.17 22.05 5.77
N SER A 284 -6.24 22.09 6.58
CA SER A 284 -6.35 21.24 7.76
C SER A 284 -6.44 19.75 7.38
N ALA A 285 -7.13 19.42 6.29
CA ALA A 285 -7.22 18.06 5.80
C ALA A 285 -5.87 17.54 5.30
N MET A 286 -5.05 18.39 4.66
CA MET A 286 -3.69 18.05 4.27
C MET A 286 -2.82 17.72 5.48
N ASP A 287 -2.89 18.51 6.56
CA ASP A 287 -2.11 18.24 7.78
C ASP A 287 -2.50 16.90 8.41
N VAL A 288 -3.80 16.57 8.44
CA VAL A 288 -4.29 15.26 8.90
C VAL A 288 -3.79 14.14 7.97
N ALA A 289 -4.00 14.28 6.66
CA ALA A 289 -3.63 13.27 5.66
C ALA A 289 -2.11 12.98 5.64
N ALA A 290 -1.27 13.98 5.88
CA ALA A 290 0.18 13.81 5.93
C ALA A 290 0.62 12.78 6.99
N THR A 291 -0.14 12.64 8.07
CA THR A 291 0.17 11.68 9.15
C THR A 291 -0.30 10.24 8.86
N CYS A 292 -1.07 10.03 7.79
CA CYS A 292 -1.60 8.73 7.44
C CYS A 292 -0.45 7.77 7.09
N ALA A 293 -0.27 6.72 7.89
CA ALA A 293 0.80 5.74 7.68
C ALA A 293 0.55 4.85 6.44
N GLN A 294 -0.70 4.69 6.02
CA GLN A 294 -1.11 3.77 4.96
C GLN A 294 -2.61 3.96 4.58
N PRO A 295 -3.06 3.46 3.43
CA PRO A 295 -2.23 3.09 2.28
C PRO A 295 -1.40 4.28 1.76
N THR A 296 -0.42 4.03 0.89
CA THR A 296 0.31 5.12 0.23
C THR A 296 -0.58 5.78 -0.82
N LEU A 297 -1.04 6.99 -0.54
CA LEU A 297 -2.01 7.70 -1.37
C LEU A 297 -1.54 9.12 -1.67
N CYS A 298 -2.06 9.64 -2.78
CA CYS A 298 -2.09 11.05 -3.07
C CYS A 298 -3.51 11.55 -2.93
N TRP A 299 -3.75 12.39 -1.93
CA TRP A 299 -5.02 13.04 -1.67
C TRP A 299 -5.12 14.32 -2.48
N VAL A 300 -6.30 14.59 -3.03
CA VAL A 300 -6.66 15.87 -3.62
C VAL A 300 -7.85 16.41 -2.84
N PHE A 301 -7.81 17.68 -2.50
CA PHE A 301 -8.80 18.39 -1.69
C PHE A 301 -9.31 19.63 -2.44
N ALA A 302 -10.59 19.94 -2.24
CA ALA A 302 -11.20 21.22 -2.59
C ALA A 302 -12.13 21.64 -1.45
N ASP A 303 -12.04 22.87 -0.98
CA ASP A 303 -12.89 23.36 0.10
C ASP A 303 -13.84 24.49 -0.33
N ARG A 304 -14.77 24.81 0.57
CA ARG A 304 -15.82 25.82 0.34
C ARG A 304 -15.28 27.26 0.28
N GLU A 305 -14.06 27.50 0.76
CA GLU A 305 -13.36 28.79 0.65
C GLU A 305 -12.59 28.89 -0.70
N ASN A 306 -12.78 27.91 -1.58
CA ASN A 306 -12.24 27.82 -2.93
C ASN A 306 -10.75 27.48 -3.02
N HIS A 307 -10.19 26.95 -1.93
CA HIS A 307 -8.81 26.46 -1.90
C HIS A 307 -8.73 25.02 -2.38
N ILE A 308 -7.59 24.68 -2.97
CA ILE A 308 -7.26 23.33 -3.44
C ILE A 308 -5.94 22.85 -2.86
N GLY A 309 -5.89 21.56 -2.53
CA GLY A 309 -4.73 20.93 -1.91
C GLY A 309 -4.42 19.56 -2.47
N LEU A 310 -3.13 19.22 -2.56
CA LEU A 310 -2.63 17.89 -2.86
C LEU A 310 -1.69 17.48 -1.74
N GLN A 311 -1.90 16.31 -1.15
CA GLN A 311 -1.04 15.78 -0.07
C GLN A 311 -0.80 14.28 -0.26
N SER A 312 0.46 13.91 -0.30
CA SER A 312 0.86 12.49 -0.26
C SER A 312 0.91 11.97 1.17
N CYS A 313 0.63 10.69 1.35
CA CYS A 313 0.75 10.00 2.64
C CYS A 313 1.36 8.61 2.50
N GLY A 314 1.81 8.06 3.62
CA GLY A 314 2.47 6.77 3.70
C GLY A 314 3.65 6.77 4.66
N ARG A 315 4.00 5.59 5.15
CA ARG A 315 5.18 5.38 6.00
C ARG A 315 6.29 4.69 5.20
N PHE A 316 7.27 5.49 4.81
CA PHE A 316 8.39 5.10 3.96
C PHE A 316 9.67 4.90 4.79
N PRO A 317 10.41 3.80 4.60
CA PRO A 317 11.65 3.58 5.32
C PRO A 317 12.76 4.53 4.84
N VAL A 318 13.61 4.96 5.77
CA VAL A 318 14.91 5.56 5.41
C VAL A 318 15.87 4.42 5.13
N ARG A 319 16.12 4.13 3.85
CA ARG A 319 16.97 3.03 3.41
C ARG A 319 18.45 3.32 3.69
N GLY A 320 19.13 2.34 4.27
CA GLY A 320 20.57 2.35 4.47
C GLY A 320 21.35 1.86 3.25
N GLY A 321 22.67 1.92 3.30
CA GLY A 321 23.56 1.26 2.33
C GLY A 321 23.51 1.76 0.87
N GLY A 322 22.77 2.85 0.57
CA GLY A 322 22.56 3.30 -0.80
C GLY A 322 21.54 2.46 -1.59
N HIS A 323 20.76 1.62 -0.88
CA HIS A 323 19.75 0.74 -1.45
C HIS A 323 18.60 1.52 -2.09
N SER A 324 18.22 1.14 -3.31
CA SER A 324 17.19 1.82 -4.09
C SER A 324 15.78 1.27 -3.88
N GLY A 325 15.59 0.17 -3.14
CA GLY A 325 14.30 -0.54 -3.08
C GLY A 325 13.95 -1.34 -4.33
N LEU A 326 14.92 -1.62 -5.21
CA LEU A 326 14.66 -2.33 -6.48
C LEU A 326 15.17 -3.77 -6.48
N THR A 327 16.12 -4.09 -5.60
CA THR A 327 16.74 -5.42 -5.49
C THR A 327 17.04 -5.75 -4.05
N PRO A 328 16.92 -7.02 -3.62
CA PRO A 328 17.26 -7.39 -2.27
C PRO A 328 18.72 -7.07 -1.90
N ILE A 329 18.97 -6.75 -0.62
CA ILE A 329 20.33 -6.46 -0.12
C ILE A 329 20.70 -7.32 1.10
N PRO A 330 22.00 -7.58 1.33
CA PRO A 330 22.49 -8.28 2.51
C PRO A 330 21.95 -7.74 3.84
N ALA A 331 21.23 -8.59 4.56
CA ALA A 331 20.75 -8.27 5.89
C ALA A 331 21.89 -8.35 6.94
N TRP A 332 22.89 -9.21 6.74
CA TRP A 332 23.97 -9.39 7.74
C TRP A 332 24.82 -8.15 7.98
N GLU A 333 24.70 -7.11 7.14
CA GLU A 333 25.33 -5.80 7.32
C GLU A 333 24.35 -4.77 7.94
N PRO A 334 24.55 -4.32 9.18
CA PRO A 334 23.64 -3.37 9.83
C PRO A 334 23.44 -2.04 9.10
N ARG A 335 24.43 -1.61 8.31
CA ARG A 335 24.34 -0.38 7.49
C ARG A 335 23.21 -0.41 6.45
N ASN A 336 22.72 -1.59 6.10
CA ASN A 336 21.69 -1.81 5.09
C ASN A 336 20.27 -1.71 5.65
N HIS A 337 20.09 -1.80 6.97
CA HIS A 337 18.75 -1.82 7.57
C HIS A 337 18.07 -0.46 7.49
N TRP A 338 16.74 -0.47 7.69
CA TRP A 338 15.97 0.76 7.80
C TRP A 338 16.43 1.62 8.98
N GLN A 339 16.73 2.89 8.71
CA GLN A 339 17.23 3.87 9.67
C GLN A 339 16.10 4.79 10.15
N GLY A 340 14.96 4.19 10.46
CA GLY A 340 13.72 4.89 10.80
C GLY A 340 12.86 5.23 9.58
N TRP A 341 12.09 6.31 9.69
CA TRP A 341 11.04 6.66 8.73
C TRP A 341 11.28 8.04 8.13
N VAL A 342 10.90 8.19 6.86
CA VAL A 342 10.86 9.49 6.20
C VAL A 342 9.89 10.39 6.95
N ASP A 343 10.35 11.59 7.29
CA ASP A 343 9.51 12.63 7.90
C ASP A 343 8.35 12.99 6.97
N HIS A 344 7.11 12.92 7.46
CA HIS A 344 5.92 13.19 6.67
C HIS A 344 5.91 14.59 6.04
N ARG A 345 6.63 15.56 6.62
CA ARG A 345 6.78 16.92 6.09
C ARG A 345 7.59 16.98 4.79
N LYS A 346 8.33 15.91 4.46
CA LYS A 346 9.08 15.75 3.21
C LYS A 346 8.25 15.08 2.12
N LEU A 347 7.02 14.66 2.41
CA LEU A 347 6.15 14.05 1.41
C LEU A 347 5.62 15.11 0.43
N PRO A 348 5.42 14.75 -0.85
CA PRO A 348 4.94 15.68 -1.87
C PRO A 348 3.61 16.32 -1.46
N ARG A 349 3.59 17.64 -1.55
CA ARG A 349 2.41 18.45 -1.26
C ARG A 349 2.36 19.67 -2.17
N GLN A 350 1.16 20.16 -2.42
CA GLN A 350 0.92 21.40 -3.15
C GLN A 350 -0.36 22.04 -2.63
N TYR A 351 -0.35 23.35 -2.40
CA TYR A 351 -1.51 24.09 -1.89
C TYR A 351 -1.64 25.38 -2.70
N ASP A 352 -2.81 25.62 -3.27
CA ASP A 352 -3.13 26.78 -4.13
C ASP A 352 -2.01 27.20 -5.09
N PRO A 353 -1.61 26.32 -6.02
CA PRO A 353 -0.58 26.69 -6.97
C PRO A 353 -1.04 27.85 -7.87
N PRO A 354 -0.13 28.73 -8.34
CA PRO A 354 -0.49 29.88 -9.18
C PRO A 354 -1.22 29.52 -10.48
N CYS A 355 -1.02 28.30 -11.01
CA CYS A 355 -1.75 27.82 -12.18
C CYS A 355 -3.24 27.53 -11.89
N GLY A 356 -3.66 27.53 -10.61
CA GLY A 356 -5.04 27.39 -10.17
C GLY A 356 -5.63 25.99 -10.31
N PHE A 357 -4.80 24.96 -10.56
CA PHE A 357 -5.24 23.57 -10.64
C PHE A 357 -4.20 22.57 -10.12
N LEU A 358 -4.67 21.38 -9.75
CA LEU A 358 -3.89 20.24 -9.26
C LEU A 358 -4.32 18.97 -10.00
N ALA A 359 -3.39 18.04 -10.23
CA ALA A 359 -3.71 16.74 -10.80
C ALA A 359 -2.75 15.64 -10.31
N THR A 360 -3.28 14.43 -10.16
CA THR A 360 -2.54 13.19 -9.95
C THR A 360 -3.19 12.08 -10.77
N ALA A 361 -2.34 11.23 -11.35
CA ALA A 361 -2.70 10.09 -12.15
C ALA A 361 -1.74 8.92 -11.90
N ASN A 362 -1.40 8.67 -10.62
CA ASN A 362 -0.46 7.62 -10.16
C ASN A 362 0.97 7.74 -10.70
N GLU A 363 1.35 8.88 -11.26
CA GLU A 363 2.73 9.14 -11.65
C GLU A 363 3.66 9.06 -10.44
N ALA A 364 4.95 8.81 -10.70
CA ALA A 364 5.93 8.88 -9.64
C ALA A 364 6.04 10.31 -9.08
N MET A 365 6.03 10.43 -7.75
CA MET A 365 6.13 11.70 -7.04
C MET A 365 7.36 11.76 -6.14
N ASN A 366 8.52 11.41 -6.66
CA ASN A 366 9.78 11.58 -5.93
C ASN A 366 10.16 13.07 -5.93
N PRO A 367 10.32 13.72 -4.78
CA PRO A 367 10.77 15.11 -4.72
C PRO A 367 12.25 15.24 -5.14
N ASP A 368 12.58 16.28 -5.89
CA ASP A 368 13.95 16.56 -6.33
C ASP A 368 14.90 16.71 -5.13
N GLY A 369 15.99 15.93 -5.12
CA GLY A 369 16.95 15.89 -4.02
C GLY A 369 16.36 15.41 -2.68
N GLY A 370 15.13 14.92 -2.67
CA GLY A 370 14.43 14.43 -1.48
C GLY A 370 14.45 12.91 -1.35
N PRO A 371 13.63 12.35 -0.45
CA PRO A 371 13.56 10.90 -0.26
C PRO A 371 13.08 10.17 -1.52
N LEU A 372 13.61 8.97 -1.74
CA LEU A 372 13.08 8.04 -2.74
C LEU A 372 11.82 7.37 -2.16
N LEU A 373 10.65 7.75 -2.68
CA LEU A 373 9.35 7.28 -2.21
C LEU A 373 8.75 6.22 -3.13
N VAL A 374 9.13 6.23 -4.40
CA VAL A 374 8.66 5.31 -5.44
C VAL A 374 9.88 4.77 -6.17
N SER A 375 10.18 3.48 -5.97
CA SER A 375 11.32 2.80 -6.61
C SER A 375 11.07 2.50 -8.08
N GLN A 376 9.85 2.08 -8.43
CA GLN A 376 9.42 1.85 -9.81
C GLN A 376 8.50 2.96 -10.34
N LEU A 377 8.98 3.68 -11.35
CA LEU A 377 8.30 4.87 -11.87
C LEU A 377 7.14 4.49 -12.80
N LEU A 378 5.97 5.09 -12.56
CA LEU A 378 4.91 5.14 -13.56
C LEU A 378 5.03 6.41 -14.42
N PRO A 379 4.68 6.32 -15.72
CA PRO A 379 4.72 7.46 -16.61
C PRO A 379 3.68 8.51 -16.24
N SER A 380 4.03 9.78 -16.44
CA SER A 380 3.18 10.93 -16.15
C SER A 380 2.21 11.30 -17.28
N CYS A 381 2.13 10.53 -18.36
CA CYS A 381 1.38 10.88 -19.56
C CYS A 381 -0.11 11.18 -19.30
N ARG A 382 -0.77 10.44 -18.40
CA ARG A 382 -2.16 10.71 -18.01
C ARG A 382 -2.31 12.03 -17.27
N LYS A 383 -1.43 12.31 -16.30
CA LYS A 383 -1.40 13.59 -15.59
C LYS A 383 -1.14 14.74 -16.54
N GLN A 384 -0.11 14.64 -17.38
CA GLN A 384 0.22 15.66 -18.37
C GLN A 384 -0.96 15.94 -19.29
N ARG A 385 -1.71 14.91 -19.68
CA ARG A 385 -2.93 15.09 -20.46
C ARG A 385 -4.02 15.83 -19.67
N ILE A 386 -4.23 15.51 -18.40
CA ILE A 386 -5.18 16.23 -17.53
C ILE A 386 -4.78 17.71 -17.43
N GLU A 387 -3.51 17.99 -17.11
CA GLU A 387 -2.98 19.34 -16.96
C GLU A 387 -3.07 20.14 -18.25
N GLN A 388 -2.75 19.53 -19.40
CA GLN A 388 -2.93 20.13 -20.71
C GLN A 388 -4.39 20.56 -20.94
N ARG A 389 -5.35 19.66 -20.67
CA ARG A 389 -6.78 19.96 -20.85
C ARG A 389 -7.26 21.04 -19.90
N LEU A 390 -6.78 21.04 -18.66
CA LEU A 390 -7.10 22.09 -17.70
C LEU A 390 -6.51 23.43 -18.14
N ALA A 391 -5.30 23.47 -18.70
CA ALA A 391 -4.65 24.69 -19.18
C ALA A 391 -5.32 25.28 -20.44
N GLU A 392 -5.90 24.43 -21.30
CA GLU A 392 -6.65 24.86 -22.50
C GLU A 392 -8.00 25.53 -22.16
N LEU A 393 -8.53 25.31 -20.96
CA LEU A 393 -9.79 25.93 -20.53
C LEU A 393 -9.60 27.41 -20.19
N PRO A 394 -10.61 28.27 -20.47
CA PRO A 394 -10.59 29.66 -20.06
C PRO A 394 -10.32 29.80 -18.56
N GLN A 395 -9.56 30.83 -18.19
CA GLN A 395 -9.38 31.22 -16.79
C GLN A 395 -10.64 31.88 -16.26
#